data_AF-A0A172TMU1-F1
#
_entry.id   AF-A0A172TMU1-F1
#
_cell.length_a   1.000
_cell.length_b   1.000
_cell.length_c   1.000
_cell.angle_alpha   90.00
_cell.angle_beta   90.00
_cell.angle_gamma   90.00
#
_symmetry.space_group_name_H-M   'P 1'
#
loop_
_entity.id
_entity.type
_entity.pdbx_description
1 polymer ?
#
loop_
_entity_poly.entity_id
_entity_poly.type
_entity_poly.pdbx_seq_one_letter_code
_entity_poly.pdbx_strand_id
1 'polypeptide(L)'
;MLMNKWSKVTLAALISVGSLATVAETHAEGSKNPVSATTANQAPNSYIKGIYTLAKQGKIPGTPFVAGKTLISTVHKTWGKPTKGPSAGNNYEFYNIGMGTGAFAFGVGSGDVVYDLRAFGQNVDPNHGIKSLTFSAVISALGMPADIRFSGTDKIYVYHAGEFQLKFVGPMKVVKGKLGHIDHINVYSSRK
;
A
#
# COMPACT_ATOMS: atom_id res chain seq x y z
N MET A 1 34.24 6.31 46.55
CA MET A 1 34.53 7.72 46.19
C MET A 1 35.17 7.71 44.81
N LEU A 2 34.45 8.17 43.78
CA LEU A 2 34.98 8.89 42.61
C LEU A 2 33.78 9.30 41.74
N MET A 3 33.56 10.61 41.66
CA MET A 3 32.48 11.26 40.92
C MET A 3 32.99 11.62 39.51
N ASN A 4 32.27 11.22 38.47
CA ASN A 4 32.58 11.64 37.09
C ASN A 4 31.89 12.98 36.79
N LYS A 5 32.72 14.01 36.54
CA LYS A 5 32.31 15.34 36.09
C LYS A 5 31.90 15.34 34.62
N TRP A 6 30.81 16.01 34.31
CA TRP A 6 30.42 16.42 32.96
C TRP A 6 30.99 17.82 32.66
N SER A 7 31.66 17.99 31.52
CA SER A 7 32.01 19.31 30.99
C SER A 7 31.22 19.59 29.73
N LYS A 8 30.41 20.66 29.81
CA LYS A 8 29.76 21.35 28.70
C LYS A 8 30.83 22.01 27.83
N VAL A 9 30.71 21.92 26.51
CA VAL A 9 31.54 22.72 25.60
C VAL A 9 30.64 23.70 24.87
N THR A 10 31.01 24.96 25.01
CA THR A 10 30.36 26.17 24.51
C THR A 10 30.73 26.40 23.04
N LEU A 11 29.75 26.91 22.29
CA LEU A 11 29.82 27.34 20.90
C LEU A 11 30.67 28.62 20.77
N ALA A 12 31.64 28.63 19.85
CA ALA A 12 32.31 29.84 19.39
C ALA A 12 32.32 29.86 17.86
N ALA A 13 31.62 30.83 17.29
CA ALA A 13 31.66 31.17 15.88
C ALA A 13 32.76 32.21 15.65
N LEU A 14 33.61 32.01 14.64
CA LEU A 14 34.47 33.04 14.07
C LEU A 14 34.38 32.95 12.55
N ILE A 15 33.86 34.02 11.96
CA ILE A 15 33.89 34.27 10.52
C ILE A 15 35.19 35.02 10.23
N SER A 16 35.97 34.53 9.29
CA SER A 16 37.07 35.28 8.69
C SER A 16 37.01 35.08 7.18
N VAL A 17 36.92 36.22 6.48
CA VAL A 17 36.86 36.35 5.02
C VAL A 17 38.29 36.41 4.49
N GLY A 18 38.59 35.67 3.43
CA GLY A 18 39.84 35.78 2.69
C GLY A 18 39.79 35.00 1.38
N SER A 19 39.56 35.70 0.28
CA SER A 19 39.69 35.16 -1.08
C SER A 19 40.96 35.70 -1.72
N LEU A 20 41.91 34.83 -2.05
CA LEU A 20 42.92 35.06 -3.10
C LEU A 20 43.23 33.72 -3.79
N ALA A 21 43.31 33.77 -5.12
CA ALA A 21 43.46 32.64 -6.03
C ALA A 21 44.94 32.25 -6.25
N THR A 22 45.23 30.96 -6.51
CA THR A 22 45.75 30.43 -7.80
C THR A 22 46.41 29.02 -7.67
N VAL A 23 46.11 28.19 -8.69
CA VAL A 23 46.76 26.96 -9.26
C VAL A 23 47.15 25.72 -8.43
N ALA A 24 46.40 24.64 -8.75
CA ALA A 24 46.79 23.26 -9.08
C ALA A 24 47.86 22.50 -8.27
N GLU A 25 47.38 21.53 -7.48
CA GLU A 25 48.03 20.24 -7.28
C GLU A 25 46.96 19.15 -7.10
N THR A 26 47.11 18.06 -7.85
CA THR A 26 46.27 16.86 -7.80
C THR A 26 46.48 16.12 -6.49
N HIS A 27 45.44 16.01 -5.66
CA HIS A 27 45.30 14.92 -4.69
C HIS A 27 43.90 14.32 -4.83
N ALA A 28 43.87 13.04 -5.19
CA ALA A 28 42.68 12.21 -5.11
C ALA A 28 42.33 12.00 -3.63
N GLU A 29 41.23 12.59 -3.18
CA GLU A 29 40.66 12.29 -1.87
C GLU A 29 39.18 11.99 -2.03
N GLY A 30 38.80 10.78 -1.62
CA GLY A 30 37.47 10.22 -1.78
C GLY A 30 36.42 11.12 -1.15
N SER A 31 35.66 11.80 -2.00
CA SER A 31 34.45 12.50 -1.60
C SER A 31 33.41 11.46 -1.17
N LYS A 32 33.34 11.23 0.14
CA LYS A 32 32.21 10.57 0.79
C LYS A 32 31.00 11.49 0.65
N ASN A 33 30.35 11.45 -0.52
CA ASN A 33 28.97 11.93 -0.63
C ASN A 33 28.15 11.17 0.41
N PRO A 34 27.45 11.86 1.34
CA PRO A 34 26.39 11.18 2.07
C PRO A 34 25.34 10.85 1.02
N VAL A 35 25.32 9.59 0.59
CA VAL A 35 24.20 9.05 -0.18
C VAL A 35 22.98 9.26 0.71
N SER A 36 22.18 10.28 0.38
CA SER A 36 20.88 10.51 0.97
C SER A 36 20.10 9.21 0.88
N ALA A 37 19.91 8.56 2.03
CA ALA A 37 19.10 7.36 2.19
C ALA A 37 17.59 7.69 2.10
N THR A 38 17.18 8.52 1.12
CA THR A 38 15.80 9.03 1.05
C THR A 38 15.02 8.48 -0.15
N THR A 39 15.66 7.83 -1.12
CA THR A 39 14.99 7.54 -2.40
C THR A 39 14.48 6.10 -2.57
N ALA A 40 14.84 5.16 -1.69
CA ALA A 40 14.39 3.75 -1.82
C ALA A 40 12.97 3.49 -1.26
N ASN A 41 12.41 4.40 -0.44
CA ASN A 41 11.18 4.15 0.32
C ASN A 41 9.94 4.92 -0.17
N GLN A 42 10.04 5.67 -1.28
CA GLN A 42 8.95 6.56 -1.73
C GLN A 42 7.94 5.88 -2.69
N ALA A 43 8.40 4.94 -3.53
CA ALA A 43 7.54 4.30 -4.52
C ALA A 43 6.40 3.47 -3.88
N PRO A 44 6.65 2.61 -2.87
CA PRO A 44 5.57 1.89 -2.18
C PRO A 44 4.61 2.83 -1.45
N ASN A 45 5.12 3.87 -0.81
CA ASN A 45 4.31 4.81 -0.03
C ASN A 45 3.36 5.64 -0.91
N SER A 46 3.83 6.10 -2.08
CA SER A 46 2.98 6.82 -3.04
C SER A 46 1.86 5.94 -3.60
N TYR A 47 2.17 4.68 -3.92
CA TYR A 47 1.16 3.73 -4.39
C TYR A 47 0.10 3.43 -3.32
N ILE A 48 0.50 3.19 -2.08
CA ILE A 48 -0.42 2.95 -0.95
C ILE A 48 -1.32 4.17 -0.71
N LYS A 49 -0.77 5.39 -0.75
CA LYS A 49 -1.56 6.63 -0.64
C LYS A 49 -2.51 6.83 -1.82
N GLY A 50 -2.13 6.39 -3.02
CA GLY A 50 -2.98 6.35 -4.21
C GLY A 50 -4.18 5.41 -4.01
N ILE A 51 -3.93 4.18 -3.53
CA ILE A 51 -4.99 3.22 -3.17
C ILE A 51 -5.94 3.84 -2.14
N TYR A 52 -5.41 4.46 -1.09
CA TYR A 52 -6.21 5.13 -0.07
C TYR A 52 -7.07 6.28 -0.63
N THR A 53 -6.54 7.02 -1.60
CA THR A 53 -7.27 8.10 -2.27
C THR A 53 -8.43 7.57 -3.12
N LEU A 54 -8.21 6.48 -3.86
CA LEU A 54 -9.28 5.79 -4.59
C LEU A 54 -10.34 5.21 -3.64
N ALA A 55 -9.91 4.64 -2.51
CA ALA A 55 -10.82 4.07 -1.52
C ALA A 55 -11.78 5.10 -0.93
N LYS A 56 -11.34 6.36 -0.74
CA LYS A 56 -12.22 7.47 -0.34
C LYS A 56 -13.34 7.75 -1.35
N GLN A 57 -13.18 7.31 -2.59
CA GLN A 57 -14.18 7.41 -3.66
C GLN A 57 -14.95 6.10 -3.86
N GLY A 58 -14.73 5.08 -3.02
CA GLY A 58 -15.32 3.76 -3.16
C GLY A 58 -14.69 2.89 -4.25
N LYS A 59 -13.50 3.24 -4.75
CA LYS A 59 -12.84 2.60 -5.89
C LYS A 59 -11.60 1.83 -5.47
N ILE A 60 -11.22 0.85 -6.28
CA ILE A 60 -9.92 0.15 -6.24
C ILE A 60 -9.16 0.40 -7.55
N PRO A 61 -7.82 0.25 -7.57
CA PRO A 61 -7.04 0.35 -8.80
C PRO A 61 -7.51 -0.65 -9.87
N GLY A 62 -7.43 -0.26 -11.14
CA GLY A 62 -7.69 -1.15 -12.27
C GLY A 62 -9.16 -1.33 -12.66
N THR A 63 -10.09 -0.59 -12.05
CA THR A 63 -11.50 -0.63 -12.42
C THR A 63 -12.23 0.70 -12.19
N PRO A 64 -13.23 1.04 -13.03
CA PRO A 64 -14.06 2.23 -12.83
C PRO A 64 -15.18 2.05 -11.79
N PHE A 65 -15.41 0.83 -11.29
CA PHE A 65 -16.55 0.52 -10.43
C PHE A 65 -16.43 1.11 -9.01
N VAL A 66 -17.57 1.35 -8.37
CA VAL A 66 -17.68 2.02 -7.08
C VAL A 66 -18.51 1.19 -6.10
N ALA A 67 -17.96 0.91 -4.92
CA ALA A 67 -18.63 0.21 -3.83
C ALA A 67 -19.92 0.93 -3.41
N GLY A 68 -20.98 0.17 -3.19
CA GLY A 68 -22.29 0.66 -2.77
C GLY A 68 -23.02 1.50 -3.83
N LYS A 69 -22.55 1.52 -5.08
CA LYS A 69 -23.16 2.26 -6.20
C LYS A 69 -23.28 1.47 -7.49
N THR A 70 -22.22 0.74 -7.86
CA THR A 70 -22.21 -0.03 -9.10
C THR A 70 -23.10 -1.26 -8.97
N LEU A 71 -24.03 -1.46 -9.90
CA LEU A 71 -24.78 -2.71 -10.05
C LEU A 71 -23.91 -3.79 -10.70
N ILE A 72 -24.06 -5.05 -10.27
CA ILE A 72 -23.32 -6.17 -10.87
C ILE A 72 -23.62 -6.34 -12.36
N SER A 73 -24.85 -6.00 -12.79
CA SER A 73 -25.22 -5.98 -14.21
C SER A 73 -24.38 -5.01 -15.05
N THR A 74 -23.89 -3.91 -14.46
CA THR A 74 -22.95 -2.99 -15.13
C THR A 74 -21.56 -3.61 -15.25
N VAL A 75 -21.14 -4.40 -14.26
CA VAL A 75 -19.89 -5.18 -14.35
C VAL A 75 -20.01 -6.20 -15.49
N HIS A 76 -21.13 -6.93 -15.56
CA HIS A 76 -21.40 -7.90 -16.64
C HIS A 76 -21.37 -7.27 -18.03
N LYS A 77 -21.98 -6.10 -18.18
CA LYS A 77 -21.97 -5.37 -19.45
C LYS A 77 -20.56 -4.94 -19.87
N THR A 78 -19.74 -4.55 -18.90
CA THR A 78 -18.38 -4.04 -19.17
C THR A 78 -17.40 -5.17 -19.42
N TRP A 79 -17.47 -6.25 -18.63
CA TRP A 79 -16.43 -7.30 -18.58
C TRP A 79 -16.91 -8.69 -19.00
N GLY A 80 -18.19 -8.85 -19.33
CA GLY A 80 -18.78 -10.16 -19.62
C GLY A 80 -19.09 -10.96 -18.36
N LYS A 81 -19.24 -12.28 -18.52
CA LYS A 81 -19.56 -13.18 -17.40
C LYS A 81 -18.36 -13.34 -16.46
N PRO A 82 -18.61 -13.53 -15.14
CA PRO A 82 -17.53 -13.83 -14.21
C PRO A 82 -16.85 -15.16 -14.57
N THR A 83 -15.55 -15.24 -14.34
CA THR A 83 -14.77 -16.47 -14.43
C THR A 83 -15.26 -17.51 -13.41
N LYS A 84 -15.71 -17.04 -12.24
CA LYS A 84 -16.37 -17.87 -11.22
C LYS A 84 -17.48 -17.07 -10.57
N GLY A 85 -18.71 -17.58 -10.64
CA GLY A 85 -19.87 -16.98 -10.00
C GLY A 85 -19.98 -17.26 -8.49
N PRO A 86 -21.05 -16.77 -7.85
CA PRO A 86 -21.34 -17.04 -6.46
C PRO A 86 -21.55 -18.53 -6.22
N SER A 87 -21.26 -18.99 -5.00
CA SER A 87 -21.52 -20.37 -4.55
C SER A 87 -22.17 -20.37 -3.17
N ALA A 88 -22.66 -21.52 -2.69
CA ALA A 88 -23.22 -21.61 -1.34
C ALA A 88 -22.23 -21.05 -0.30
N GLY A 89 -22.63 -19.98 0.40
CA GLY A 89 -21.79 -19.28 1.38
C GLY A 89 -20.81 -18.24 0.82
N ASN A 90 -20.82 -17.96 -0.49
CA ASN A 90 -19.92 -17.01 -1.13
C ASN A 90 -20.65 -16.14 -2.16
N ASN A 91 -20.95 -14.90 -1.78
CA ASN A 91 -21.67 -13.93 -2.63
C ASN A 91 -20.74 -13.16 -3.58
N TYR A 92 -19.59 -13.72 -3.92
CA TYR A 92 -18.59 -13.06 -4.75
C TYR A 92 -18.59 -13.60 -6.17
N GLU A 93 -18.53 -12.67 -7.12
CA GLU A 93 -18.21 -12.94 -8.51
C GLU A 93 -16.75 -12.60 -8.81
N PHE A 94 -16.01 -13.54 -9.41
CA PHE A 94 -14.59 -13.41 -9.69
C PHE A 94 -14.34 -13.17 -11.17
N TYR A 95 -13.42 -12.26 -11.46
CA TYR A 95 -13.03 -11.87 -12.80
C TYR A 95 -11.51 -11.97 -12.94
N ASN A 96 -11.06 -12.70 -13.97
CA ASN A 96 -9.69 -12.67 -14.42
C ASN A 96 -9.66 -12.03 -15.81
N ILE A 97 -9.32 -10.74 -15.85
CA ILE A 97 -9.47 -9.90 -17.06
C ILE A 97 -8.31 -10.10 -18.05
N GLY A 98 -7.26 -10.83 -17.66
CA GLY A 98 -6.16 -11.20 -18.55
C GLY A 98 -4.78 -10.86 -17.97
N MET A 99 -3.75 -11.21 -18.75
CA MET A 99 -2.35 -11.10 -18.39
C MET A 99 -1.98 -9.60 -18.22
N GLY A 100 -1.66 -9.18 -16.99
CA GLY A 100 -1.28 -7.80 -16.66
C GLY A 100 -2.42 -6.87 -16.20
N THR A 101 -3.70 -7.25 -16.31
CA THR A 101 -4.80 -6.43 -15.76
C THR A 101 -5.10 -6.78 -14.29
N GLY A 102 -4.87 -8.04 -13.94
CA GLY A 102 -5.07 -8.58 -12.59
C GLY A 102 -6.41 -9.26 -12.40
N ALA A 103 -6.58 -9.80 -11.20
CA ALA A 103 -7.81 -10.48 -10.79
C ALA A 103 -8.61 -9.62 -9.82
N PHE A 104 -9.93 -9.71 -9.94
CA PHE A 104 -10.89 -8.96 -9.15
C PHE A 104 -11.99 -9.88 -8.61
N ALA A 105 -12.58 -9.48 -7.49
CA ALA A 105 -13.83 -10.07 -7.04
C ALA A 105 -14.81 -9.01 -6.54
N PHE A 106 -16.09 -9.22 -6.80
CA PHE A 106 -17.16 -8.30 -6.42
C PHE A 106 -18.15 -9.01 -5.52
N GLY A 107 -18.25 -8.55 -4.27
CA GLY A 107 -19.30 -8.98 -3.34
C GLY A 107 -20.61 -8.31 -3.73
N VAL A 108 -21.64 -9.12 -4.01
CA VAL A 108 -22.96 -8.65 -4.44
C VAL A 108 -23.93 -8.69 -3.27
N GLY A 109 -24.56 -7.55 -2.99
CA GLY A 109 -25.52 -7.36 -1.91
C GLY A 109 -26.96 -7.52 -2.38
N SER A 110 -27.89 -7.01 -1.56
CA SER A 110 -29.28 -6.82 -1.95
C SER A 110 -29.41 -5.81 -3.10
N GLY A 111 -30.42 -6.02 -3.95
CA GLY A 111 -30.66 -5.14 -5.10
C GLY A 111 -29.51 -5.11 -6.12
N ASP A 112 -28.71 -6.17 -6.17
CA ASP A 112 -27.61 -6.36 -7.13
C ASP A 112 -26.49 -5.32 -7.05
N VAL A 113 -26.37 -4.61 -5.92
CA VAL A 113 -25.32 -3.60 -5.70
C VAL A 113 -24.02 -4.28 -5.25
N VAL A 114 -22.91 -3.91 -5.88
CA VAL A 114 -21.57 -4.33 -5.46
C VAL A 114 -21.18 -3.59 -4.18
N TYR A 115 -21.06 -4.30 -3.06
CA TYR A 115 -20.73 -3.69 -1.76
C TYR A 115 -19.25 -3.86 -1.38
N ASP A 116 -18.54 -4.84 -1.93
CA ASP A 116 -17.12 -5.12 -1.65
C ASP A 116 -16.37 -5.31 -2.98
N LEU A 117 -15.43 -4.42 -3.27
CA LEU A 117 -14.55 -4.52 -4.43
C LEU A 117 -13.18 -5.03 -3.99
N ARG A 118 -12.78 -6.21 -4.49
CA ARG A 118 -11.48 -6.81 -4.20
C ARG A 118 -10.55 -6.76 -5.40
N ALA A 119 -9.30 -6.38 -5.17
CA ALA A 119 -8.21 -6.48 -6.13
C ALA A 119 -7.11 -7.39 -5.60
N PHE A 120 -6.76 -8.44 -6.35
CA PHE A 120 -5.69 -9.38 -6.00
C PHE A 120 -4.33 -8.99 -6.59
N GLY A 121 -4.29 -7.91 -7.37
CA GLY A 121 -3.11 -7.49 -8.13
C GLY A 121 -2.92 -8.29 -9.41
N GLN A 122 -1.80 -8.03 -10.09
CA GLN A 122 -1.39 -8.77 -11.28
C GLN A 122 -0.69 -10.07 -10.88
N ASN A 123 -0.91 -11.13 -11.66
CA ASN A 123 -0.24 -12.42 -11.43
C ASN A 123 1.11 -12.55 -12.16
N VAL A 124 1.43 -11.62 -13.07
CA VAL A 124 2.63 -11.71 -13.92
C VAL A 124 3.92 -11.41 -13.17
N ASP A 125 3.88 -10.53 -12.17
CA ASP A 125 5.03 -10.24 -11.32
C ASP A 125 4.59 -9.97 -9.86
N PRO A 126 4.91 -10.87 -8.92
CA PRO A 126 4.55 -10.70 -7.51
C PRO A 126 5.37 -9.60 -6.81
N ASN A 127 6.47 -9.12 -7.41
CA ASN A 127 7.29 -8.05 -6.86
C ASN A 127 6.77 -6.65 -7.20
N HIS A 128 5.63 -6.57 -7.90
CA HIS A 128 4.97 -5.31 -8.25
C HIS A 128 3.50 -5.27 -7.81
N GLY A 129 2.95 -4.06 -7.70
CA GLY A 129 1.53 -3.83 -7.40
C GLY A 129 1.13 -4.24 -5.99
N ILE A 130 -0.05 -4.84 -5.84
CA ILE A 130 -0.61 -5.18 -4.52
C ILE A 130 0.23 -6.25 -3.79
N LYS A 131 0.74 -7.24 -4.53
CA LYS A 131 1.51 -8.35 -3.97
C LYS A 131 2.89 -7.94 -3.46
N SER A 132 3.40 -6.78 -3.87
CA SER A 132 4.66 -6.24 -3.35
C SER A 132 4.50 -5.45 -2.05
N LEU A 133 3.27 -5.17 -1.62
CA LEU A 133 3.01 -4.39 -0.41
C LEU A 133 3.19 -5.26 0.84
N THR A 134 3.57 -4.62 1.94
CA THR A 134 3.66 -5.26 3.26
C THR A 134 2.84 -4.48 4.28
N PHE A 135 2.43 -5.13 5.36
CA PHE A 135 1.76 -4.44 6.47
C PHE A 135 2.60 -3.32 7.08
N SER A 136 3.94 -3.48 7.11
CA SER A 136 4.84 -2.43 7.60
C SER A 136 4.88 -1.22 6.68
N ALA A 137 4.91 -1.43 5.35
CA ALA A 137 4.82 -0.34 4.38
C ALA A 137 3.46 0.38 4.47
N VAL A 138 2.38 -0.35 4.70
CA VAL A 138 1.04 0.23 4.91
C VAL A 138 1.01 1.12 6.16
N ILE A 139 1.56 0.66 7.28
CA ILE A 139 1.68 1.49 8.50
C ILE A 139 2.57 2.71 8.26
N SER A 140 3.70 2.54 7.56
CA SER A 140 4.60 3.65 7.24
C SER A 140 3.91 4.73 6.37
N ALA A 141 3.03 4.32 5.45
CA ALA A 141 2.36 5.23 4.53
C ALA A 141 1.10 5.90 5.10
N LEU A 142 0.30 5.16 5.89
CA LEU A 142 -1.05 5.56 6.32
C LEU A 142 -1.20 5.70 7.85
N GLY A 143 -0.19 5.31 8.63
CA GLY A 143 -0.30 5.18 10.08
C GLY A 143 -0.98 3.89 10.52
N MET A 144 -1.31 3.79 11.80
CA MET A 144 -1.96 2.60 12.37
C MET A 144 -3.38 2.42 11.79
N PRO A 145 -3.82 1.17 11.52
CA PRO A 145 -5.19 0.90 11.11
C PRO A 145 -6.17 1.24 12.23
N ALA A 146 -7.41 1.54 11.86
CA ALA A 146 -8.50 1.76 12.81
C ALA A 146 -8.91 0.47 13.52
N ASP A 147 -8.73 -0.68 12.84
CA ASP A 147 -9.06 -1.99 13.37
C ASP A 147 -8.15 -3.06 12.74
N ILE A 148 -7.83 -4.10 13.51
CA ILE A 148 -7.05 -5.26 13.06
C ILE A 148 -7.92 -6.50 13.27
N ARG A 149 -8.29 -7.16 12.16
CA ARG A 149 -9.14 -8.35 12.19
C ARG A 149 -8.37 -9.58 11.73
N PHE A 150 -8.92 -10.73 12.08
CA PHE A 150 -8.41 -12.03 11.68
C PHE A 150 -9.55 -12.86 11.09
N SER A 151 -9.28 -13.56 10.00
CA SER A 151 -10.25 -14.44 9.35
C SER A 151 -9.53 -15.67 8.80
N GLY A 152 -9.73 -16.83 9.42
CA GLY A 152 -8.98 -18.03 9.08
C GLY A 152 -7.47 -17.81 9.27
N THR A 153 -6.70 -17.91 8.19
CA THR A 153 -5.25 -17.67 8.18
C THR A 153 -4.86 -16.22 7.94
N ASP A 154 -5.83 -15.35 7.70
CA ASP A 154 -5.59 -14.00 7.20
C ASP A 154 -5.62 -12.98 8.33
N LYS A 155 -4.75 -11.99 8.21
CA LYS A 155 -4.74 -10.76 8.99
C LYS A 155 -5.24 -9.63 8.10
N ILE A 156 -6.04 -8.75 8.67
CA ILE A 156 -6.74 -7.69 7.95
C ILE A 156 -6.48 -6.37 8.67
N TYR A 157 -5.84 -5.41 8.01
CA TYR A 157 -5.76 -4.03 8.47
C TYR A 157 -6.89 -3.22 7.86
N VAL A 158 -7.73 -2.63 8.70
CA VAL A 158 -8.90 -1.86 8.28
C VAL A 158 -8.63 -0.37 8.50
N TYR A 159 -8.76 0.42 7.45
CA TYR A 159 -8.66 1.88 7.47
C TYR A 159 -10.01 2.49 7.09
N HIS A 160 -10.40 3.56 7.78
CA HIS A 160 -11.52 4.39 7.36
C HIS A 160 -11.12 5.24 6.16
N ALA A 161 -11.95 5.24 5.11
CA ALA A 161 -11.74 6.00 3.89
C ALA A 161 -13.05 6.72 3.52
N GLY A 162 -13.37 7.80 4.27
CA GLY A 162 -14.68 8.45 4.17
C GLY A 162 -15.80 7.51 4.64
N GLU A 163 -16.83 7.33 3.83
CA GLU A 163 -17.94 6.39 4.09
C GLU A 163 -17.56 4.91 3.83
N PHE A 164 -16.35 4.65 3.34
CA PHE A 164 -15.87 3.32 2.97
C PHE A 164 -14.84 2.79 3.97
N GLN A 165 -14.58 1.49 3.89
CA GLN A 165 -13.44 0.85 4.54
C GLN A 165 -12.46 0.36 3.49
N LEU A 166 -11.19 0.74 3.61
CA LEU A 166 -10.09 0.12 2.90
C LEU A 166 -9.50 -0.99 3.76
N LYS A 167 -9.42 -2.20 3.23
CA LYS A 167 -8.83 -3.36 3.92
C LYS A 167 -7.59 -3.82 3.16
N PHE A 168 -6.50 -4.03 3.89
CA PHE A 168 -5.32 -4.73 3.39
C PHE A 168 -5.32 -6.13 4.01
N VAL A 169 -5.34 -7.17 3.18
CA VAL A 169 -5.45 -8.56 3.61
C VAL A 169 -4.20 -9.31 3.21
N GLY A 170 -3.63 -10.08 4.14
CA GLY A 170 -2.46 -10.90 3.90
C GLY A 170 -2.32 -11.98 4.98
N PRO A 171 -1.34 -12.89 4.86
CA PRO A 171 -1.19 -13.99 5.80
C PRO A 171 -0.85 -13.47 7.20
N MET A 172 -1.49 -14.03 8.22
CA MET A 172 -1.22 -13.71 9.62
C MET A 172 0.22 -14.07 10.01
N LYS A 173 0.73 -15.19 9.50
CA LYS A 173 2.09 -15.68 9.74
C LYS A 173 2.92 -15.53 8.48
N VAL A 174 4.08 -14.88 8.61
CA VAL A 174 5.07 -14.81 7.55
C VAL A 174 6.00 -16.02 7.68
N VAL A 175 6.20 -16.76 6.59
CA VAL A 175 7.15 -17.87 6.55
C VAL A 175 8.56 -17.31 6.77
N LYS A 176 9.34 -17.94 7.66
CA LYS A 176 10.72 -17.52 7.97
C LYS A 176 11.53 -17.38 6.66
N GLY A 177 12.20 -16.25 6.49
CA GLY A 177 12.98 -15.95 5.28
C GLY A 177 12.17 -15.38 4.11
N LYS A 178 10.85 -15.20 4.24
CA LYS A 178 10.02 -14.48 3.27
C LYS A 178 9.55 -13.15 3.83
N LEU A 179 9.25 -12.20 2.94
CA LEU A 179 8.61 -10.95 3.30
C LEU A 179 7.08 -11.16 3.35
N GLY A 180 6.42 -10.61 4.37
CA GLY A 180 4.96 -10.68 4.50
C GLY A 180 4.29 -9.79 3.47
N HIS A 181 3.64 -10.38 2.47
CA HIS A 181 2.95 -9.67 1.41
C HIS A 181 1.49 -9.40 1.74
N ILE A 182 0.89 -8.47 1.02
CA ILE A 182 -0.56 -8.30 0.94
C ILE A 182 -1.07 -9.18 -0.21
N ASP A 183 -2.04 -10.05 0.08
CA ASP A 183 -2.67 -10.93 -0.90
C ASP A 183 -3.63 -10.16 -1.81
N HIS A 184 -4.44 -9.30 -1.19
CA HIS A 184 -5.44 -8.48 -1.85
C HIS A 184 -5.82 -7.26 -0.99
N ILE A 185 -6.45 -6.30 -1.65
CA ILE A 185 -7.10 -5.17 -1.00
C ILE A 185 -8.60 -5.20 -1.26
N ASN A 186 -9.36 -4.58 -0.34
CA ASN A 186 -10.81 -4.46 -0.47
C ASN A 186 -11.23 -3.02 -0.23
N VAL A 187 -12.18 -2.52 -1.01
CA VAL A 187 -12.96 -1.33 -0.64
C VAL A 187 -14.40 -1.75 -0.41
N TYR A 188 -14.83 -1.56 0.84
CA TYR A 188 -16.13 -2.01 1.34
C TYR A 188 -17.05 -0.82 1.61
N SER A 189 -18.31 -0.93 1.20
CA SER A 189 -19.40 -0.05 1.58
C SER A 189 -20.38 -0.77 2.51
N SER A 190 -20.89 -0.07 3.52
CA SER A 190 -22.00 -0.55 4.34
C SER A 190 -23.34 -0.52 3.61
N ARG A 191 -23.43 0.24 2.50
CA ARG A 191 -24.57 0.21 1.57
C ARG A 191 -24.48 -1.06 0.73
N LYS A 192 -25.43 -1.97 0.95
CA LYS A 192 -25.53 -3.28 0.34
C LYS A 192 -26.96 -3.55 -0.05
#